data_AF-A0A1C6QN84-F1
#
_entry.id   AF-A0A1C6QN84-F1
#
_cell.length_a   1.000
_cell.length_b   1.000
_cell.length_c   1.000
_cell.angle_alpha   90.00
_cell.angle_beta   90.00
_cell.angle_gamma   90.00
#
_symmetry.space_group_name_H-M   'P 1'
#
loop_
_entity.id
_entity.type
_entity.pdbx_description
1 polymer ?
#
loop_
_entity_poly.entity_id
_entity_poly.type
_entity_poly.pdbx_seq_one_letter_code
_entity_poly.pdbx_strand_id
1 'polypeptide(L)'
;MGWDSRWLRWPDFWLPASRTQALALLSEAWSRAEAERVEVACGGGRGRTGTALACLAVLDGVPDREAVAFVRRHYDPRAVETPWQRRYVLRFTK
;
A
#
# COMPACT_ATOMS: atom_id res chain seq x y z
N MET A 1 -9.12 -7.04 -24.15
CA MET A 1 -9.02 -5.72 -23.49
C MET A 1 -8.22 -5.90 -22.22
N GLY A 2 -7.05 -5.30 -22.13
CA GLY A 2 -6.15 -5.44 -20.97
C GLY A 2 -6.54 -4.48 -19.85
N TRP A 3 -6.36 -4.89 -18.59
CA TRP A 3 -6.42 -3.99 -17.46
C TRP A 3 -5.23 -3.03 -17.52
N ASP A 4 -5.46 -1.73 -17.28
CA ASP A 4 -4.36 -0.78 -17.16
C ASP A 4 -3.50 -1.17 -15.94
N SER A 5 -2.22 -1.42 -16.18
CA SER A 5 -1.31 -1.94 -15.16
C SER A 5 -0.12 -1.01 -14.98
N ARG A 6 0.19 -0.69 -13.72
CA ARG A 6 1.39 0.05 -13.33
C ARG A 6 2.28 -0.85 -12.48
N TRP A 7 3.58 -0.84 -12.75
CA TRP A 7 4.56 -1.63 -12.01
C TRP A 7 5.39 -0.72 -11.10
N LEU A 8 5.40 -1.04 -9.81
CA LEU A 8 6.26 -0.41 -8.83
C LEU A 8 7.40 -1.37 -8.46
N ARG A 9 8.65 -0.95 -8.67
CA ARG A 9 9.80 -1.77 -8.27
C ARG A 9 9.87 -1.84 -6.75
N TRP A 10 9.56 -3.02 -6.21
CA TRP A 10 9.48 -3.26 -4.77
C TRP A 10 10.10 -4.63 -4.44
N PRO A 11 11.39 -4.68 -4.03
CA PRO A 11 12.05 -5.92 -3.67
C PRO A 11 11.33 -6.59 -2.50
N ASP A 12 11.33 -7.93 -2.50
CA ASP A 12 10.56 -8.68 -1.51
C ASP A 12 11.09 -8.46 -0.09
N PHE A 13 10.17 -8.43 0.89
CA PHE A 13 10.45 -8.00 2.27
C PHE A 13 11.03 -6.59 2.44
N TRP A 14 11.30 -5.81 1.40
CA TRP A 14 11.89 -4.47 1.48
C TRP A 14 10.86 -3.35 1.29
N LEU A 15 11.35 -2.15 0.98
CA LEU A 15 10.56 -0.95 0.65
C LEU A 15 10.54 -0.71 -0.87
N PRO A 16 9.62 0.12 -1.39
CA PRO A 16 9.67 0.54 -2.78
C PRO A 16 11.01 1.19 -3.11
N ALA A 17 11.55 0.91 -4.30
CA ALA A 17 12.82 1.47 -4.75
C ALA A 17 12.76 3.01 -4.89
N SER A 18 11.56 3.56 -5.13
CA SER A 18 11.31 5.01 -5.16
C SER A 18 10.08 5.34 -4.32
N ARG A 19 10.28 6.17 -3.29
CA ARG A 19 9.18 6.64 -2.44
C ARG A 19 8.23 7.56 -3.19
N THR A 20 8.76 8.44 -4.03
CA THR A 20 7.98 9.38 -4.84
C THR A 20 7.11 8.63 -5.86
N GLN A 21 7.66 7.59 -6.50
CA GLN A 21 6.88 6.76 -7.42
C GLN A 21 5.78 5.99 -6.68
N ALA A 22 6.09 5.45 -5.50
CA ALA A 22 5.08 4.79 -4.67
C ALA A 22 3.95 5.73 -4.25
N LEU A 23 4.28 6.95 -3.81
CA LEU A 23 3.28 7.96 -3.48
C LEU A 23 2.39 8.30 -4.68
N ALA A 24 3.00 8.58 -5.84
CA ALA A 24 2.26 8.91 -7.05
C ALA A 24 1.30 7.78 -7.47
N LEU A 25 1.79 6.54 -7.56
CA LEU A 25 0.97 5.41 -8.00
C LEU A 25 -0.12 5.04 -7.00
N LEU A 26 0.15 5.11 -5.70
CA LEU A 26 -0.86 4.84 -4.68
C LEU A 26 -1.89 5.97 -4.57
N SER A 27 -1.50 7.22 -4.82
CA SER A 27 -2.44 8.34 -4.88
C SER A 27 -3.35 8.24 -6.11
N GLU A 28 -2.78 7.84 -7.27
CA GLU A 28 -3.56 7.53 -8.47
C GLU A 28 -4.54 6.38 -8.20
N ALA A 29 -4.07 5.27 -7.61
CA ALA A 29 -4.90 4.13 -7.27
C ALA A 29 -6.05 4.51 -6.31
N TRP A 30 -5.76 5.30 -5.28
CA TRP A 30 -6.76 5.80 -4.34
C TRP A 30 -7.81 6.68 -5.03
N SER A 31 -7.39 7.64 -5.85
CA SER A 31 -8.31 8.52 -6.58
C SER A 31 -9.18 7.76 -7.59
N ARG A 32 -8.62 6.77 -8.29
CA ARG A 32 -9.36 5.93 -9.24
C ARG A 32 -10.37 5.02 -8.53
N ALA A 33 -10.05 4.55 -7.32
CA ALA A 33 -10.91 3.67 -6.54
C ALA A 33 -12.29 4.29 -6.20
N GLU A 34 -12.44 5.62 -6.30
CA GLU A 34 -13.74 6.29 -6.15
C GLU A 34 -14.75 5.91 -7.25
N ALA A 35 -14.26 5.64 -8.47
CA ALA A 35 -15.11 5.42 -9.65
C ALA A 35 -14.97 4.03 -10.27
N GLU A 36 -13.89 3.31 -9.98
CA GLU A 36 -13.60 2.01 -10.59
C GLU A 36 -12.91 1.02 -9.63
N ARG A 37 -12.89 -0.25 -10.04
CA ARG A 37 -12.22 -1.31 -9.27
C ARG A 37 -10.72 -1.28 -9.56
N VAL A 38 -9.93 -1.01 -8.52
CA VAL A 38 -8.46 -1.00 -8.58
C VAL A 38 -7.91 -2.19 -7.79
N GLU A 39 -6.91 -2.88 -8.34
CA GLU A 39 -6.24 -4.00 -7.69
C GLU A 39 -4.79 -3.66 -7.34
N VAL A 40 -4.35 -4.05 -6.14
CA VAL A 40 -2.97 -3.94 -5.68
C VAL A 40 -2.47 -5.32 -5.26
N ALA A 41 -1.54 -5.87 -6.03
CA ALA A 41 -1.06 -7.24 -5.83
C ALA A 41 0.47 -7.33 -5.77
N CYS A 42 0.94 -8.26 -4.96
CA CYS A 42 2.30 -8.79 -4.96
C CYS A 42 2.21 -10.32 -4.93
N GLY A 43 3.31 -11.03 -5.17
CA GLY A 43 3.28 -12.50 -5.33
C GLY A 43 2.66 -13.27 -4.16
N GLY A 44 2.75 -12.75 -2.92
CA GLY A 44 2.18 -13.39 -1.73
C GLY A 44 1.00 -12.67 -1.07
N GLY A 45 0.57 -11.51 -1.59
CA GLY A 45 -0.54 -10.73 -1.03
C GLY A 45 -0.39 -10.18 0.40
N ARG A 46 0.72 -10.42 1.12
CA ARG A 46 0.82 -10.05 2.55
C ARG A 46 1.71 -8.85 2.85
N GLY A 47 3.00 -8.92 2.55
CA GLY A 47 3.94 -7.83 2.90
C GLY A 47 3.75 -6.59 2.07
N ARG A 48 4.08 -6.67 0.77
CA ARG A 48 4.06 -5.51 -0.13
C ARG A 48 2.63 -5.02 -0.36
N THR A 49 1.70 -5.93 -0.67
CA THR A 49 0.26 -5.60 -0.76
C THR A 49 -0.25 -5.00 0.54
N GLY A 50 -0.04 -5.64 1.69
CA GLY A 50 -0.49 -5.09 2.99
C GLY A 50 0.13 -3.73 3.30
N THR A 51 1.39 -3.49 2.92
CA THR A 51 2.05 -2.19 3.09
C THR A 51 1.40 -1.13 2.19
N ALA A 52 1.13 -1.45 0.93
CA ALA A 52 0.44 -0.56 0.00
C ALA A 52 -0.98 -0.24 0.46
N LEU A 53 -1.75 -1.24 0.92
CA LEU A 53 -3.09 -1.04 1.50
C LEU A 53 -3.04 -0.15 2.74
N ALA A 54 -2.00 -0.28 3.58
CA ALA A 54 -1.86 0.56 4.76
C ALA A 54 -1.53 2.01 4.37
N CYS A 55 -0.70 2.22 3.35
CA CYS A 55 -0.47 3.55 2.77
C CYS A 55 -1.76 4.15 2.18
N LEU A 56 -2.58 3.36 1.49
CA LEU A 56 -3.89 3.81 0.97
C LEU A 56 -4.83 4.21 2.11
N ALA A 57 -4.87 3.45 3.21
CA ALA A 57 -5.66 3.82 4.39
C ALA A 57 -5.22 5.17 4.98
N VAL A 58 -3.92 5.49 4.97
CA VAL A 58 -3.43 6.81 5.39
C VAL A 58 -3.91 7.92 4.46
N LEU A 59 -3.87 7.69 3.14
CA LEU A 59 -4.41 8.65 2.16
C LEU A 59 -5.92 8.87 2.35
N ASP A 60 -6.63 7.82 2.75
CA ASP A 60 -8.06 7.83 3.07
C ASP A 60 -8.40 8.52 4.41
N GLY A 61 -7.40 8.93 5.19
CA GLY A 61 -7.57 9.67 6.44
C GLY A 61 -7.47 8.83 7.71
N VAL A 62 -7.15 7.53 7.62
CA VAL A 62 -6.81 6.74 8.82
C VAL A 62 -5.49 7.26 9.40
N PRO A 63 -5.39 7.52 10.73
CA PRO A 63 -4.15 7.94 11.35
C PRO A 63 -2.99 6.99 11.03
N ASP A 64 -1.83 7.53 10.69
CA ASP A 64 -0.62 6.78 10.31
C ASP A 64 -0.25 5.67 11.31
N ARG A 65 -0.37 5.96 12.61
CA ARG A 65 -0.11 5.04 13.73
C ARG A 65 -1.09 3.88 13.81
N GLU A 66 -2.28 4.04 13.24
CA GLU A 66 -3.37 3.06 13.26
C GLU A 66 -3.48 2.28 11.95
N ALA A 67 -2.99 2.83 10.84
CA ALA A 67 -3.15 2.26 9.50
C ALA A 67 -2.73 0.78 9.37
N VAL A 68 -1.64 0.38 10.02
CA VAL A 68 -1.21 -1.04 10.03
C VAL A 68 -2.18 -1.93 10.81
N ALA A 69 -2.68 -1.44 11.96
CA ALA A 69 -3.66 -2.19 12.75
C ALA A 69 -5.00 -2.27 12.00
N PHE A 70 -5.39 -1.20 11.32
CA PHE A 70 -6.57 -1.16 10.45
C PHE A 70 -6.49 -2.23 9.36
N VAL A 71 -5.42 -2.24 8.55
CA VAL A 71 -5.27 -3.24 7.48
C VAL A 71 -5.20 -4.66 8.03
N ARG A 72 -4.53 -4.88 9.18
CA ARG A 72 -4.51 -6.21 9.79
C ARG A 72 -5.87 -6.71 10.23
N ARG A 73 -6.75 -5.80 10.67
CA ARG A 73 -8.12 -6.12 11.07
C ARG A 73 -9.02 -6.40 9.87
N HIS A 74 -8.87 -5.63 8.79
CA HIS A 74 -9.82 -5.62 7.68
C HIS A 74 -9.38 -6.42 6.45
N TYR A 75 -8.10 -6.78 6.35
CA TYR A 75 -7.55 -7.49 5.19
C TYR A 75 -6.88 -8.83 5.55
N ASP A 76 -5.72 -8.82 6.21
CA ASP A 76 -5.01 -10.03 6.64
C ASP A 76 -4.27 -9.73 7.97
N PRO A 77 -4.47 -10.51 9.05
CA PRO A 77 -3.79 -10.30 10.34
C PRO A 77 -2.26 -10.26 10.26
N ARG A 78 -1.67 -10.83 9.22
CA ARG A 78 -0.22 -10.86 8.92
C ARG A 78 0.22 -9.82 7.89
N ALA A 79 -0.67 -8.93 7.45
CA ALA A 79 -0.32 -7.81 6.58
C ALA A 79 0.79 -6.96 7.20
N VAL A 80 1.66 -6.41 6.35
CA VAL A 80 2.87 -5.66 6.75
C VAL A 80 3.81 -6.55 7.57
N GLU A 81 4.77 -7.15 6.86
CA GLU A 81 5.58 -8.26 7.39
C GLU A 81 6.81 -7.77 8.16
N THR A 82 7.35 -6.60 7.81
CA THR A 82 8.65 -6.17 8.35
C THR A 82 8.56 -4.86 9.17
N PRO A 83 9.47 -4.67 10.15
CA PRO A 83 9.50 -3.43 10.94
C PRO A 83 9.74 -2.17 10.11
N TRP A 84 10.49 -2.27 9.00
CA TRP A 84 10.72 -1.12 8.12
C TRP A 84 9.54 -0.82 7.21
N GLN A 85 8.75 -1.83 6.78
CA GLN A 85 7.47 -1.58 6.11
C GLN A 85 6.51 -0.83 7.04
N ARG A 86 6.42 -1.24 8.32
CA ARG A 86 5.64 -0.50 9.33
C ARG A 86 6.12 0.95 9.47
N ARG A 87 7.43 1.18 9.59
CA ARG A 87 8.01 2.54 9.67
C ARG A 87 7.80 3.36 8.40
N TYR A 88 7.71 2.71 7.25
CA TYR A 88 7.41 3.36 5.99
C TYR A 88 5.99 3.91 5.97
N VAL A 89 5.00 3.12 6.43
CA VAL A 89 3.59 3.58 6.57
C VAL A 89 3.49 4.77 7.51
N LEU A 90 4.19 4.74 8.66
CA LEU A 90 4.22 5.85 9.63
C LEU A 90 4.77 7.17 9.08
N ARG A 91 5.41 7.15 7.92
CA ARG A 91 5.99 8.34 7.28
C ARG A 91 5.36 8.59 5.92
N PHE A 92 4.27 7.91 5.61
CA PHE A 92 3.57 8.04 4.35
C PHE A 92 2.62 9.23 4.48
N THR A 93 2.96 10.35 3.86
CA THR A 93 2.15 11.56 3.86
C THR A 93 1.80 11.92 2.43
N LYS A 94 0.67 12.63 2.25
CA LYS A 94 0.36 13.31 1.01
C LYS A 94 1.34 14.44 0.74
#